data_AF-A0A4Z1AJV1-F1
#
_entry.id   AF-A0A4Z1AJV1-F1
#
_cell.length_a   1.000
_cell.length_b   1.000
_cell.length_c   1.000
_cell.angle_alpha   90.00
_cell.angle_beta   90.00
_cell.angle_gamma   90.00
#
_symmetry.space_group_name_H-M   'P 1'
#
loop_
_entity.id
_entity.type
_entity.pdbx_description
1 polymer ?
#
loop_
_entity_poly.entity_id
_entity_poly.type
_entity_poly.pdbx_seq_one_letter_code
_entity_poly.pdbx_strand_id
1 'polypeptide(L)'
;MKKYGILIFLLVIVTLWDFSKDNAPKFGIKAKTGESQECKLLCEKASLCLNEDQKKLQDPKMYQFACEILCTKQYQLFSECSKAIADSCTSGELCIKNQTKGLF
;
A
#
# COMPACT_ATOMS: atom_id res chain seq x y z
N MET A 1 46.56 13.74 -3.37
CA MET A 1 45.27 13.16 -3.81
C MET A 1 44.36 12.63 -2.68
N LYS A 2 44.72 12.75 -1.38
CA LYS A 2 43.86 12.27 -0.26
C LYS A 2 42.71 13.22 0.13
N LYS A 3 42.78 14.51 -0.21
CA LYS A 3 41.80 15.53 0.21
C LYS A 3 40.42 15.36 -0.45
N TYR A 4 40.36 14.77 -1.64
CA TYR A 4 39.11 14.53 -2.36
C TYR A 4 38.43 13.21 -1.96
N GLY A 5 39.11 12.32 -1.24
CA GLY A 5 38.53 11.04 -0.81
C GLY A 5 37.33 11.21 0.11
N ILE A 6 37.38 12.18 1.02
CA ILE A 6 36.25 12.52 1.91
C ILE A 6 35.07 13.09 1.12
N LEU A 7 35.33 13.90 0.10
CA LEU A 7 34.28 14.44 -0.78
C LEU A 7 33.59 13.34 -1.60
N ILE A 8 34.37 12.40 -2.14
CA ILE A 8 33.83 11.24 -2.86
C ILE A 8 33.00 10.35 -1.91
N PHE A 9 33.50 10.12 -0.69
CA PHE A 9 32.80 9.33 0.31
C PHE A 9 31.45 9.98 0.71
N LEU A 10 31.44 11.31 0.91
CA LEU A 10 30.21 12.06 1.17
C LEU A 10 29.22 11.99 0.00
N LEU A 11 29.71 12.09 -1.25
CA LEU A 11 28.87 11.91 -2.44
C LEU A 11 28.24 10.52 -2.52
N VAL A 12 28.99 9.46 -2.17
CA VAL A 12 28.46 8.09 -2.15
C VAL A 12 27.39 7.94 -1.05
N ILE A 13 27.59 8.54 0.13
CA ILE A 13 26.59 8.50 1.20
C ILE A 13 25.31 9.24 0.80
N VAL A 14 25.45 10.44 0.23
CA VAL A 14 24.29 11.25 -0.19
C VAL A 14 23.52 10.54 -1.31
N THR A 15 24.20 9.94 -2.27
CA THR A 15 23.54 9.17 -3.34
C THR A 15 22.86 7.91 -2.81
N LEU A 16 23.50 7.15 -1.91
CA LEU A 16 22.86 6.01 -1.25
C LEU A 16 21.63 6.42 -0.43
N TRP A 17 21.69 7.56 0.26
CA TRP A 17 20.54 8.12 0.97
C TRP A 17 19.43 8.49 -0.01
N ASP A 18 19.74 9.23 -1.07
CA ASP A 18 18.76 9.67 -2.06
C ASP A 18 18.01 8.47 -2.67
N PHE A 19 18.74 7.42 -3.06
CA PHE A 19 18.17 6.15 -3.50
C PHE A 19 17.34 5.44 -2.42
N SER A 20 17.74 5.50 -1.15
CA SER A 20 16.99 4.90 -0.05
C SER A 20 15.67 5.62 0.22
N LYS A 21 15.57 6.92 -0.04
CA LYS A 21 14.33 7.69 0.14
C LYS A 21 13.26 7.34 -0.88
N ASP A 22 13.66 7.01 -2.10
CA ASP A 22 12.70 6.65 -3.15
C ASP A 22 12.11 5.25 -3.00
N ASN A 23 12.76 4.37 -2.24
CA ASN A 23 12.29 3.02 -1.94
C ASN A 23 11.38 2.93 -0.70
N ALA A 24 11.13 4.04 -0.01
CA ALA A 24 10.19 4.05 1.12
C ALA A 24 8.75 3.97 0.59
N PRO A 25 7.85 3.17 1.23
CA PRO A 25 6.45 3.13 0.85
C PRO A 25 5.84 4.53 0.97
N LYS A 26 5.38 5.09 -0.16
CA LYS A 26 4.82 6.44 -0.22
C LYS A 26 3.33 6.35 0.15
N PHE A 27 3.02 6.62 1.42
CA PHE A 27 1.63 6.71 1.88
C PHE A 27 0.95 7.98 1.35
N GLY A 28 -0.36 7.91 1.14
CA GLY A 28 -1.17 9.06 0.73
C GLY A 28 -1.12 9.40 -0.76
N ILE A 29 -0.48 8.57 -1.60
CA ILE A 29 -0.62 8.69 -3.04
C ILE A 29 -2.04 8.27 -3.43
N LYS A 30 -2.78 9.25 -3.95
CA LYS A 30 -4.16 9.05 -4.43
C LYS A 30 -4.17 8.37 -5.78
N ALA A 31 -5.15 7.50 -6.00
CA ALA A 31 -5.41 6.91 -7.30
C ALA A 31 -5.65 7.99 -8.37
N LYS A 32 -5.05 7.83 -9.54
CA LYS A 32 -5.37 8.57 -10.77
C LYS A 32 -6.68 8.04 -11.37
N THR A 33 -7.24 8.76 -12.34
CA THR A 33 -8.59 8.54 -12.87
C THR A 33 -8.87 7.14 -13.43
N GLY A 34 -7.84 6.38 -13.84
CA GLY A 34 -7.96 4.98 -14.28
C GLY A 34 -7.76 3.95 -13.17
N GLU A 35 -7.05 4.32 -12.11
CA GLU A 35 -6.66 3.46 -10.98
C GLU A 35 -7.82 3.26 -9.98
N SER A 36 -8.81 4.15 -9.99
CA SER A 36 -10.03 4.04 -9.19
C SER A 36 -10.92 2.85 -9.57
N GLN A 37 -10.90 2.42 -10.84
CA GLN A 37 -11.62 1.24 -11.28
C GLN A 37 -10.99 -0.05 -10.74
N GLU A 38 -9.67 -0.08 -10.58
CA GLU A 38 -8.97 -1.21 -9.95
C GLU A 38 -9.32 -1.34 -8.46
N CYS A 39 -9.49 -0.20 -7.77
CA CYS A 39 -9.95 -0.20 -6.39
C CYS A 39 -11.32 -0.86 -6.22
N LYS A 40 -12.26 -0.61 -7.15
CA LYS A 40 -13.58 -1.26 -7.13
C LYS A 40 -13.46 -2.79 -7.20
N LEU A 41 -12.65 -3.30 -8.14
CA LEU A 41 -12.42 -4.73 -8.29
C LEU A 41 -11.69 -5.36 -7.08
N LEU A 42 -10.71 -4.65 -6.53
CA LEU A 42 -9.99 -5.12 -5.33
C LEU A 42 -10.91 -5.19 -4.11
N CYS A 43 -11.78 -4.19 -3.93
CA CYS A 43 -12.73 -4.15 -2.82
C CYS A 43 -13.83 -5.20 -2.94
N GLU A 44 -14.28 -5.49 -4.16
CA GLU A 44 -15.21 -6.60 -4.41
C GLU A 44 -14.58 -7.94 -4.02
N LYS A 45 -13.31 -8.18 -4.37
CA LYS A 45 -12.58 -9.38 -3.92
C LYS A 45 -12.36 -9.39 -2.41
N ALA A 46 -12.01 -8.25 -1.80
CA ALA A 46 -11.81 -8.14 -0.35
C ALA A 46 -13.10 -8.41 0.44
N SER A 47 -14.28 -8.08 -0.11
CA SER A 47 -15.57 -8.38 0.52
C SER A 47 -15.81 -9.89 0.71
N LEU A 48 -15.20 -10.73 -0.14
CA LEU A 48 -15.26 -12.19 -0.01
C LEU A 48 -14.43 -12.69 1.18
N CYS A 49 -13.49 -11.88 1.68
CA CYS A 49 -12.66 -12.19 2.84
C CYS A 49 -13.33 -11.89 4.18
N LEU A 50 -14.53 -11.28 4.18
CA LEU A 50 -15.28 -11.04 5.39
C LEU A 50 -15.91 -12.34 5.90
N ASN A 51 -15.74 -12.61 7.20
CA ASN A 51 -16.43 -13.70 7.88
C ASN A 51 -17.94 -13.40 8.02
N GLU A 52 -18.76 -14.43 8.19
CA GLU A 52 -20.22 -14.32 8.34
C GLU A 52 -20.63 -13.33 9.45
N ASP A 53 -19.91 -13.32 10.57
CA ASP A 53 -20.17 -12.38 11.67
C ASP A 53 -19.87 -10.92 11.28
N GLN A 54 -18.82 -10.69 10.47
CA GLN A 54 -18.48 -9.36 9.96
C GLN A 54 -19.48 -8.88 8.91
N LYS A 55 -19.95 -9.79 8.04
CA LYS A 55 -21.00 -9.50 7.05
C LYS A 55 -22.33 -9.13 7.69
N LYS A 56 -22.67 -9.71 8.85
CA LYS A 56 -23.89 -9.37 9.59
C LYS A 56 -23.82 -8.00 10.29
N LEU A 57 -22.62 -7.58 10.69
CA LEU A 57 -22.39 -6.32 11.40
C LEU A 57 -22.24 -5.11 10.46
N GLN A 58 -21.92 -5.32 9.19
CA GLN A 58 -21.64 -4.25 8.24
C GLN A 58 -22.64 -4.25 7.08
N ASP A 59 -23.23 -3.09 6.79
CA ASP A 59 -23.97 -2.92 5.53
C ASP A 59 -23.00 -3.13 4.35
N PRO A 60 -23.29 -4.05 3.42
CA PRO A 60 -22.39 -4.40 2.33
C PRO A 60 -22.03 -3.21 1.44
N LYS A 61 -22.95 -2.24 1.27
CA LYS A 61 -22.67 -1.01 0.52
C LYS A 61 -21.74 -0.09 1.29
N MET A 62 -21.92 0.03 2.61
CA MET A 62 -21.03 0.84 3.45
C MET A 62 -19.61 0.28 3.48
N TYR A 63 -19.47 -1.05 3.58
CA TYR A 63 -18.16 -1.69 3.47
C TYR A 63 -17.49 -1.40 2.13
N GLN A 64 -18.23 -1.55 1.03
CA GLN A 64 -17.70 -1.34 -0.31
C GLN A 64 -17.25 0.13 -0.50
N PHE A 65 -18.06 1.10 -0.08
CA PHE A 65 -17.68 2.51 -0.12
C PHE A 65 -16.46 2.81 0.76
N ALA A 66 -16.42 2.27 1.99
CA ALA A 66 -15.29 2.46 2.88
C ALA A 66 -13.99 1.91 2.28
N CYS A 67 -14.05 0.70 1.71
CA CYS A 67 -12.91 0.10 1.03
C CYS A 67 -12.48 0.92 -0.19
N GLU A 68 -13.40 1.37 -1.04
CA GLU A 68 -13.08 2.16 -2.23
C GLU A 68 -12.45 3.50 -1.85
N ILE A 69 -12.96 4.18 -0.82
CA ILE A 69 -12.37 5.44 -0.31
C ILE A 69 -10.96 5.18 0.22
N LEU A 70 -10.77 4.11 0.97
CA LEU A 70 -9.49 3.80 1.60
C LEU A 70 -8.45 3.39 0.55
N CYS A 71 -8.84 2.57 -0.42
CA CYS A 71 -8.02 2.23 -1.59
C CYS A 71 -7.71 3.47 -2.42
N THR A 72 -8.68 4.34 -2.72
CA THR A 72 -8.42 5.56 -3.51
C THR A 72 -7.45 6.50 -2.79
N LYS A 73 -7.51 6.61 -1.46
CA LYS A 73 -6.62 7.46 -0.66
C LYS A 73 -5.23 6.85 -0.41
N GLN A 74 -5.13 5.52 -0.44
CA GLN A 74 -3.90 4.77 -0.17
C GLN A 74 -3.59 3.82 -1.34
N TYR A 75 -3.76 4.31 -2.57
CA TYR A 75 -3.78 3.46 -3.75
C TYR A 75 -2.49 2.68 -3.91
N GLN A 76 -1.35 3.33 -3.69
CA GLN A 76 -0.05 2.67 -3.78
C GLN A 76 0.04 1.45 -2.84
N LEU A 77 -0.42 1.57 -1.59
CA LEU A 77 -0.43 0.47 -0.63
C LEU A 77 -1.30 -0.71 -1.11
N PHE A 78 -2.48 -0.41 -1.63
CA PHE A 78 -3.38 -1.43 -2.17
C PHE A 78 -2.86 -2.05 -3.47
N SER A 79 -2.20 -1.27 -4.32
CA SER A 79 -1.60 -1.74 -5.57
C SER A 79 -0.44 -2.70 -5.31
N GLU A 80 0.41 -2.41 -4.32
CA GLU A 80 1.54 -3.25 -3.91
C GLU A 80 1.06 -4.57 -3.31
N CYS A 81 -0.08 -4.55 -2.59
CA CYS A 81 -0.68 -5.75 -2.01
C CYS A 81 -1.73 -6.45 -2.90
N SER A 82 -2.03 -5.92 -4.09
CA SER A 82 -3.10 -6.42 -4.96
C SER A 82 -2.96 -7.91 -5.31
N LYS A 83 -1.74 -8.36 -5.60
CA LYS A 83 -1.43 -9.78 -5.87
C LYS A 83 -1.67 -10.66 -4.65
N ALA A 84 -1.22 -10.22 -3.47
CA ALA A 84 -1.40 -10.96 -2.23
C ALA A 84 -2.90 -11.06 -1.84
N ILE A 85 -3.67 -10.00 -2.07
CA ILE A 85 -5.13 -9.98 -1.87
C ILE A 85 -5.85 -10.92 -2.85
N ALA A 86 -5.36 -11.01 -4.10
CA ALA A 86 -5.91 -11.90 -5.10
C ALA A 86 -5.60 -13.39 -4.82
N ASP A 87 -4.46 -13.69 -4.21
CA ASP A 87 -4.04 -15.06 -3.89
C ASP A 87 -4.78 -15.62 -2.67
N SER A 88 -4.84 -14.88 -1.55
CA SER A 88 -5.62 -15.29 -0.39
C SER A 88 -5.92 -14.14 0.55
N CYS A 89 -7.01 -14.26 1.32
CA CYS A 89 -7.40 -13.28 2.32
C CYS A 89 -6.32 -13.09 3.40
N THR A 90 -5.70 -14.18 3.86
CA THR A 90 -4.63 -14.14 4.87
C THR A 90 -3.37 -13.49 4.32
N SER A 91 -2.99 -13.79 3.08
CA SER A 91 -1.84 -13.15 2.42
C SER A 91 -2.06 -11.65 2.20
N GLY A 92 -3.27 -11.27 1.78
CA GLY A 92 -3.65 -9.86 1.63
C GLY A 92 -3.58 -9.11 2.96
N GLU A 93 -4.15 -9.67 4.03
CA GLU A 93 -4.11 -9.10 5.38
C GLU A 93 -2.66 -8.92 5.87
N LEU A 94 -1.82 -9.94 5.69
CA LEU A 94 -0.41 -9.91 6.11
C LEU A 94 0.39 -8.88 5.31
N CYS A 95 0.12 -8.75 4.02
CA CYS A 95 0.73 -7.71 3.17
C CYS A 95 0.35 -6.30 3.65
N ILE A 96 -0.95 -6.04 3.85
CA ILE A 96 -1.42 -4.74 4.32
C ILE A 96 -0.82 -4.42 5.68
N LYS A 97 -0.81 -5.38 6.63
CA LYS A 97 -0.20 -5.22 7.96
C LYS A 97 1.29 -4.92 7.90
N ASN A 98 2.03 -5.57 6.99
CA ASN A 98 3.46 -5.30 6.82
C ASN A 98 3.70 -3.91 6.23
N GLN A 99 2.86 -3.49 5.27
CA GLN A 99 2.94 -2.17 4.66
C GLN A 99 2.50 -1.08 5.62
N THR A 100 1.55 -1.32 6.53
CA THR A 100 1.11 -0.35 7.55
C THR A 100 1.90 -0.44 8.87
N LYS A 101 2.92 -1.28 8.94
CA LYS A 101 3.70 -1.51 10.16
C LYS A 101 4.36 -0.22 10.63
N GLY A 102 3.93 0.28 11.79
CA GLY A 102 4.43 1.53 12.39
C GLY A 102 3.55 2.76 12.14
N LEU A 103 2.45 2.64 11.39
CA LEU A 103 1.41 3.69 11.28
C LEU A 103 0.24 3.49 12.25
N PHE A 104 0.07 2.28 12.77
CA PHE A 104 -0.97 1.89 13.73
C PHE A 104 -0.38 0.96 14.79
#